data_AF-A0A483J4G6-F1
#
_entry.id   AF-A0A483J4G6-F1
#
_cell.length_a   1.000
_cell.length_b   1.000
_cell.length_c   1.000
_cell.angle_alpha   90.00
_cell.angle_beta   90.00
_cell.angle_gamma   90.00
#
_symmetry.space_group_name_H-M   'P 1'
#
loop_
_entity.id
_entity.type
_entity.pdbx_description
1 polymer ?
#
loop_
_entity_poly.entity_id
_entity_poly.type
_entity_poly.pdbx_seq_one_letter_code
_entity_poly.pdbx_strand_id
1 'polypeptide(L)' 'MKVAIEVNGEVIWYRDSDKQEGMASLGYLKDGTQQKIIAALEDALTQANGENLCWDDVN' A
#
# COMPACT_ATOMS: atom_id res chain seq x y z
N MET A 1 9.77 8.90 -2.74
CA MET A 1 9.57 7.45 -2.76
C MET A 1 8.24 7.15 -3.44
N LYS A 2 8.23 6.22 -4.39
CA LYS A 2 7.02 5.76 -5.08
C LYS A 2 6.58 4.40 -4.55
N VAL A 3 5.31 4.27 -4.19
CA VAL A 3 4.66 3.01 -3.80
C VAL A 3 3.50 2.76 -4.74
N ALA A 4 3.34 1.51 -5.19
CA ALA A 4 2.29 1.11 -6.12
C ALA A 4 1.65 -0.23 -5.69
N ILE A 5 0.36 -0.38 -5.97
CA ILE A 5 -0.38 -1.63 -5.83
C ILE A 5 -0.67 -2.17 -7.22
N GLU A 6 -0.23 -3.39 -7.48
CA GLU A 6 -0.41 -4.10 -8.74
C GLU A 6 -1.32 -5.31 -8.54
N VAL A 7 -2.30 -5.48 -9.42
CA VAL A 7 -3.17 -6.66 -9.48
C VAL A 7 -3.14 -7.18 -10.91
N ASN A 8 -2.75 -8.44 -11.10
CA ASN A 8 -2.64 -9.08 -12.41
C ASN A 8 -1.75 -8.33 -13.42
N GLY A 9 -0.66 -7.70 -12.97
CA GLY A 9 0.22 -6.94 -13.86
C GLY A 9 -0.22 -5.50 -14.12
N GLU A 10 -1.38 -5.06 -13.58
CA GLU A 10 -1.89 -3.70 -13.73
C GLU A 10 -1.77 -2.91 -12.43
N VAL A 11 -1.16 -1.73 -12.51
CA VAL A 11 -1.09 -0.79 -11.38
C VAL A 11 -2.45 -0.12 -11.21
N ILE A 12 -3.17 -0.55 -10.18
CA ILE A 12 -4.49 0.02 -9.85
C ILE A 12 -4.38 1.23 -8.93
N TRP A 13 -3.27 1.43 -8.24
CA TRP A 13 -3.06 2.60 -7.39
C TRP A 13 -1.58 2.89 -7.20
N TYR A 14 -1.21 4.17 -7.08
CA TYR A 14 0.14 4.55 -6.66
C TYR A 14 0.15 5.89 -5.94
N ARG A 15 1.19 6.09 -5.13
CA ARG A 15 1.57 7.37 -4.54
C ARG A 15 3.04 7.62 -4.77
N ASP A 16 3.36 8.78 -5.33
CA ASP A 16 4.73 9.30 -5.38
C ASP A 16 4.83 10.50 -4.45
N SER A 17 5.48 10.30 -3.30
CA SER A 17 5.60 11.35 -2.28
C SER A 17 6.59 12.44 -2.66
N ASP A 18 7.56 12.16 -3.54
CA ASP A 18 8.57 13.17 -3.92
C ASP A 18 7.99 14.16 -4.92
N LYS A 19 7.17 13.63 -5.86
CA LYS A 19 6.51 14.43 -6.89
C LYS A 19 5.15 14.97 -6.44
N GLN A 20 4.68 14.54 -5.27
CA GLN A 20 3.32 14.79 -4.77
C GLN A 20 2.21 14.28 -5.70
N GLU A 21 2.54 13.31 -6.56
CA GLU A 21 1.62 12.70 -7.54
C GLU A 21 0.94 11.45 -6.96
N GLY A 22 -0.18 11.06 -7.55
CA GLY A 22 -0.86 9.83 -7.17
C GLY A 22 -2.12 9.58 -7.95
N MET A 23 -2.62 8.36 -7.85
CA MET A 23 -3.87 7.95 -8.45
C MET A 23 -5.00 8.02 -7.42
N ALA A 24 -6.00 8.85 -7.67
CA ALA A 24 -7.24 8.89 -6.92
C ALA A 24 -8.41 8.73 -7.91
N SER A 25 -9.22 7.68 -7.75
CA SER A 25 -10.38 7.44 -8.60
C SER A 25 -11.66 7.43 -7.78
N LEU A 26 -12.63 8.27 -8.14
CA LEU A 26 -13.97 8.24 -7.58
C LEU A 26 -14.70 6.92 -7.88
N GLY A 27 -14.29 6.19 -8.92
CA GLY A 27 -14.82 4.85 -9.23
C GLY A 27 -14.49 3.83 -8.14
N TYR A 28 -13.26 3.86 -7.61
CA TYR A 28 -12.81 2.94 -6.56
C TYR A 28 -13.54 3.10 -5.24
N LEU A 29 -14.05 4.30 -4.97
CA LEU A 29 -14.88 4.53 -3.79
C LEU A 29 -16.24 3.83 -3.93
N LYS A 30 -16.80 3.77 -5.15
CA LYS A 30 -18.13 3.21 -5.42
C LYS A 30 -18.13 1.68 -5.47
N ASP A 31 -17.07 1.08 -5.99
CA ASP A 31 -16.99 -0.38 -6.17
C ASP A 31 -16.27 -1.12 -5.01
N GLY A 32 -15.82 -0.39 -3.99
CA GLY A 32 -15.14 -0.94 -2.83
C GLY A 32 -13.64 -1.19 -3.01
N THR A 33 -13.08 -0.88 -4.19
CA THR A 33 -11.64 -1.06 -4.47
C THR A 33 -10.78 -0.21 -3.55
N GLN A 34 -11.24 1.00 -3.18
CA GLN A 34 -10.50 1.87 -2.26
C GLN A 34 -10.29 1.20 -0.89
N GLN A 35 -11.29 0.50 -0.37
CA GLN A 35 -11.22 -0.22 0.90
C GLN A 35 -10.26 -1.41 0.82
N LYS A 36 -10.25 -2.11 -0.33
CA LYS A 36 -9.29 -3.21 -0.57
C LYS A 36 -7.84 -2.71 -0.63
N ILE A 37 -7.62 -1.57 -1.28
CA ILE A 37 -6.31 -0.87 -1.33
C ILE A 37 -5.87 -0.54 0.09
N ILE A 38 -6.73 0.07 0.90
CA ILE A 38 -6.42 0.44 2.29
C ILE A 38 -6.05 -0.80 3.11
N ALA A 39 -6.87 -1.86 3.06
CA ALA A 39 -6.60 -3.08 3.80
C ALA A 39 -5.26 -3.73 3.40
N ALA A 40 -4.94 -3.76 2.11
CA ALA A 40 -3.66 -4.29 1.63
C ALA A 40 -2.45 -3.48 2.14
N LEU A 41 -2.58 -2.15 2.22
CA LEU A 41 -1.53 -1.28 2.76
C LEU A 41 -1.37 -1.44 4.28
N GLU A 42 -2.46 -1.58 5.02
CA GLU A 42 -2.44 -1.83 6.46
C GLU A 42 -1.80 -3.18 6.80
N ASP A 43 -2.10 -4.22 6.02
CA ASP A 43 -1.50 -5.55 6.17
C ASP A 43 0.01 -5.51 5.89
N ALA A 44 0.42 -4.89 4.78
CA ALA A 44 1.83 -4.70 4.44
C ALA A 44 2.60 -3.90 5.51
N LEU A 45 1.98 -2.85 6.07
CA LEU A 45 2.56 -2.08 7.17
C LEU A 45 2.69 -2.95 8.44
N THR A 46 1.68 -3.75 8.75
CA THR A 46 1.69 -4.67 9.90
C THR A 46 2.83 -5.67 9.77
N GLN A 47 3.00 -6.27 8.58
CA GLN A 47 4.12 -7.17 8.30
C GLN A 47 5.48 -6.47 8.47
N ALA A 48 5.68 -5.32 7.83
CA ALA A 48 6.95 -4.58 7.92
C ALA A 48 7.30 -4.19 9.36
N ASN A 49 6.31 -3.80 10.16
CA ASN A 49 6.50 -3.55 11.59
C ASN A 49 6.87 -4.80 12.37
N GLY A 50 6.22 -5.94 12.06
CA GLY A 50 6.57 -7.24 12.64
C GLY A 50 8.00 -7.64 12.33
N GLU A 51 8.45 -7.48 11.08
CA GLU A 51 9.83 -7.73 10.66
C GLU A 51 10.83 -6.84 11.39
N ASN A 52 10.52 -5.55 11.55
CA ASN A 52 11.34 -4.62 12.32
C ASN A 52 11.46 -5.01 13.81
N LEU A 53 10.42 -5.59 14.40
CA LEU A 53 10.40 -6.03 15.80
C LEU A 53 11.07 -7.39 16.01
N CYS A 54 11.08 -8.27 15.00
CA CYS A 54 11.71 -9.60 15.09
C CYS A 54 13.25 -9.57 15.05
N TRP A 55 13.88 -8.43 14.75
CA TRP A 55 15.34 -8.31 14.75
C TRP A 55 15.96 -8.00 16.13
N ASP A 56 15.15 -7.75 17.17
CA ASP A 56 15.64 -7.47 18.53
C ASP A 56 15.91 -8.73 19.39
N ASP A 57 15.72 -9.95 18.85
CA ASP A 57 15.86 -11.22 19.60
C ASP A 57 17.10 -12.03 19.20
N VAL A 58 18.26 -11.37 19.08
CA VAL A 58 19.57 -12.02 18.94
C VAL A 58 20.60 -11.31 19.82
N ASN A 59 20.53 -11.51 21.14
CA ASN A 59 21.62 -11.20 22.08
C ASN A 59 21.85 -12.37 23.03
#